data_AF-A0A347UIG8-F1
#
_entry.id   AF-A0A347UIG8-F1
#
_cell.length_a   1.000
_cell.length_b   1.000
_cell.length_c   1.000
_cell.angle_alpha   90.00
_cell.angle_beta   90.00
_cell.angle_gamma   90.00
#
_symmetry.space_group_name_H-M   'P 1'
#
loop_
_entity.id
_entity.type
_entity.pdbx_description
1 polymer ?
#
loop_
_entity_poly.entity_id
_entity_poly.type
_entity_poly.pdbx_seq_one_letter_code
_entity_poly.pdbx_strand_id
1 'polypeptide(L)' 'MSKPTKTIILSDRSNRHLRRWAKGRIAKTATPLPGGFWQVPVDDEIIARINELRNEGETDDQVIWRMMRESFSEGIEK' A
#
# COMPACT_ATOMS: atom_id res chain seq x y z
N MET A 1 -4.35 -17.92 -3.53
CA MET A 1 -4.34 -16.64 -2.79
C MET A 1 -3.36 -16.80 -1.64
N SER A 2 -2.23 -16.09 -1.66
CA SER A 2 -1.25 -16.13 -0.58
C SER A 2 -1.83 -15.50 0.69
N LYS A 3 -1.54 -16.09 1.85
CA LYS A 3 -1.96 -15.54 3.15
C LYS A 3 -1.20 -14.24 3.41
N PRO A 4 -1.79 -13.25 4.10
CA PRO A 4 -1.04 -12.10 4.57
C PRO A 4 0.04 -12.58 5.56
N THR A 5 1.30 -12.40 5.19
CA THR A 5 2.49 -12.89 5.92
C THR A 5 3.26 -11.75 6.57
N LYS A 6 3.04 -10.51 6.11
CA LYS A 6 3.81 -9.33 6.51
C LYS A 6 2.91 -8.11 6.67
N THR A 7 3.42 -7.10 7.38
CA THR A 7 2.72 -5.83 7.59
C THR A 7 3.56 -4.67 7.11
N ILE A 8 2.92 -3.72 6.44
CA ILE A 8 3.50 -2.43 6.07
C ILE A 8 2.87 -1.31 6.90
N ILE A 9 3.57 -0.18 7.01
CA ILE A 9 3.03 1.02 7.69
C ILE A 9 2.64 2.06 6.66
N LEU A 10 1.38 2.48 6.69
CA LEU A 10 0.83 3.48 5.78
C LEU A 10 0.21 4.64 6.53
N SER A 11 0.32 5.84 5.97
CA SER A 11 -0.49 6.97 6.40
C SER A 11 -1.97 6.69 6.15
N ASP A 12 -2.84 7.37 6.90
CA ASP A 12 -4.28 7.32 6.71
C ASP A 12 -4.71 7.67 5.27
N ARG A 13 -3.97 8.58 4.62
CA ARG A 13 -4.19 8.93 3.21
C ARG A 13 -3.87 7.76 2.28
N SER A 14 -2.70 7.16 2.41
CA SER A 14 -2.26 6.04 1.57
C SER A 14 -3.08 4.78 1.82
N ASN A 15 -3.42 4.47 3.08
CA ASN A 15 -4.31 3.37 3.43
C ASN A 15 -5.70 3.54 2.78
N ARG A 16 -6.30 4.73 2.83
CA ARG A 16 -7.57 4.99 2.14
C ARG A 16 -7.48 4.79 0.63
N HIS A 17 -6.37 5.18 0.00
CA HIS A 17 -6.16 4.98 -1.43
C HIS A 17 -5.95 3.51 -1.77
N LEU A 18 -5.11 2.80 -1.00
CA LEU A 18 -4.91 1.37 -1.12
C LEU A 18 -6.22 0.59 -1.01
N ARG A 19 -7.10 0.97 -0.07
CA ARG A 19 -8.41 0.35 0.11
C ARG A 19 -9.31 0.48 -1.12
N ARG A 20 -9.27 1.63 -1.80
CA ARG A 20 -10.03 1.87 -3.04
C ARG A 20 -9.51 1.01 -4.18
N TRP A 21 -8.18 0.92 -4.32
CA TRP A 21 -7.53 0.16 -5.39
C TRP A 21 -7.64 -1.36 -5.19
N ALA A 22 -7.35 -1.86 -3.98
CA ALA A 22 -7.32 -3.29 -3.66
C ALA A 22 -8.71 -3.94 -3.48
N LYS A 23 -9.79 -3.28 -3.93
CA LYS A 23 -11.21 -3.74 -3.90
C LYS A 23 -11.58 -4.50 -2.60
N GLY A 24 -11.20 -3.96 -1.45
CA GLY A 24 -11.61 -4.47 -0.14
C GLY A 24 -10.87 -5.71 0.41
N ARG A 25 -9.90 -6.30 -0.31
CA ARG A 25 -9.15 -7.48 0.20
C ARG A 25 -8.22 -7.15 1.38
N ILE A 26 -7.62 -5.96 1.35
CA ILE A 26 -6.65 -5.49 2.35
C ILE A 26 -7.34 -4.79 3.54
N ALA A 27 -8.59 -4.33 3.34
CA ALA A 27 -9.27 -3.41 4.26
C ALA A 27 -9.71 -4.02 5.60
N LYS A 28 -9.96 -5.35 5.65
CA LYS A 28 -10.54 -6.00 6.83
C LYS A 28 -9.55 -6.23 7.98
N THR A 29 -8.26 -6.13 7.69
CA THR A 29 -7.20 -6.58 8.58
C THR A 29 -6.22 -5.46 8.95
N ALA A 30 -6.44 -4.24 8.44
CA ALA A 30 -5.62 -3.07 8.77
C ALA A 30 -5.97 -2.50 10.16
N THR A 31 -4.96 -2.30 10.99
CA THR A 31 -5.08 -1.80 12.37
C THR A 31 -4.60 -0.34 12.45
N PRO A 32 -5.36 0.57 13.07
CA PRO A 32 -4.92 1.96 13.24
C PRO A 32 -3.76 2.06 14.25
N LEU A 33 -2.85 2.99 14.01
CA LEU A 33 -1.74 3.35 14.88
C LEU A 33 -1.84 4.83 15.29
N PRO A 34 -1.22 5.25 16.42
CA PRO A 34 -1.13 6.65 16.80
C PRO A 34 -0.51 7.52 15.70
N GLY A 35 -0.90 8.79 15.63
CA GLY A 35 -0.34 9.75 14.67
C GLY A 35 -0.90 9.66 13.25
N GLY A 36 -2.02 8.98 13.04
CA GLY A 36 -2.66 8.90 11.72
C GLY A 36 -2.03 7.87 10.78
N PHE A 37 -1.38 6.85 11.35
CA PHE A 37 -0.82 5.73 10.61
C PHE A 37 -1.67 4.47 10.75
N TRP A 38 -1.42 3.50 9.90
CA TRP A 38 -2.11 2.23 9.85
C TRP A 38 -1.10 1.12 9.59
N GLN A 39 -1.18 0.07 10.39
CA GLN A 39 -0.51 -1.19 10.12
C GLN A 39 -1.38 -2.01 9.19
N VAL A 40 -0.89 -2.30 8.00
CA VAL A 40 -1.65 -2.94 6.94
C VAL A 40 -1.02 -4.29 6.60
N PRO A 41 -1.69 -5.42 6.89
CA PRO A 41 -1.18 -6.72 6.50
C PRO A 41 -1.39 -6.94 5.00
N VAL A 42 -0.35 -7.43 4.36
CA VAL A 42 -0.25 -7.65 2.92
C VAL A 42 0.37 -9.03 2.65
N ASP A 43 0.15 -9.54 1.44
CA ASP A 43 0.78 -10.77 0.98
C ASP A 43 2.23 -10.54 0.50
N ASP A 44 2.95 -11.64 0.28
CA ASP A 44 4.34 -11.59 -0.16
C ASP A 44 4.50 -10.98 -1.57
N GLU A 45 3.49 -11.07 -2.42
CA GLU A 45 3.51 -10.49 -3.77
C GLU A 45 3.56 -8.95 -3.70
N ILE A 46 2.71 -8.35 -2.86
CA ILE A 46 2.73 -6.90 -2.62
C ILE A 46 4.06 -6.46 -2.00
N ILE A 47 4.59 -7.22 -1.04
CA ILE A 47 5.88 -6.90 -0.43
C ILE A 47 7.02 -6.98 -1.44
N ALA A 48 7.04 -8.02 -2.28
CA ALA A 48 8.04 -8.15 -3.34
C ALA A 48 7.97 -6.95 -4.28
N ARG A 49 6.76 -6.52 -4.66
CA ARG A 49 6.56 -5.35 -5.52
C ARG A 49 7.00 -4.04 -4.86
N ILE A 50 6.71 -3.85 -3.57
CA ILE A 50 7.18 -2.68 -2.82
C ILE A 50 8.71 -2.66 -2.78
N ASN A 51 9.35 -3.80 -2.49
CA ASN A 51 10.81 -3.89 -2.42
C ASN A 51 11.49 -3.68 -3.77
N GLU A 52 10.88 -4.17 -4.85
CA GLU A 52 11.37 -3.96 -6.22
C GLU A 52 11.36 -2.48 -6.60
N LEU A 53 10.30 -1.77 -6.23
CA LEU A 53 10.13 -0.37 -6.60
C LEU A 53 10.85 0.60 -5.67
N ARG A 54 11.18 0.18 -4.44
CA ARG A 54 11.76 1.05 -3.41
C ARG A 54 13.06 1.70 -3.87
N ASN A 55 13.11 3.03 -3.81
CA ASN A 55 14.37 3.75 -3.86
C ASN A 55 15.06 3.76 -2.49
N GLU A 56 16.38 3.96 -2.47
CA GLU A 56 17.14 4.02 -1.22
C GLU A 56 16.58 5.11 -0.28
N GLY A 57 16.25 4.72 0.95
CA GLY A 57 15.66 5.61 1.96
C GLY A 57 14.14 5.82 1.88
N GLU A 58 13.44 5.24 0.89
CA GLU A 58 11.98 5.34 0.82
C GLU A 58 11.27 4.44 1.84
N THR A 59 10.24 4.99 2.47
CA THR A 59 9.30 4.27 3.34
C THR A 59 8.25 3.51 2.52
N ASP A 60 7.61 2.49 3.11
CA ASP A 60 6.48 1.77 2.50
C ASP A 60 5.39 2.74 1.99
N ASP A 61 5.08 3.76 2.79
CA ASP A 61 4.09 4.78 2.47
C ASP A 61 4.45 5.56 1.20
N GLN A 62 5.72 5.96 1.06
CA GLN A 62 6.20 6.69 -0.11
C GLN A 62 6.18 5.82 -1.38
N VAL A 63 6.59 4.55 -1.27
CA VAL A 63 6.54 3.60 -2.40
C VAL A 63 5.11 3.40 -2.85
N ILE A 64 4.20 3.11 -1.91
CA ILE A 64 2.77 2.92 -2.20
C ILE A 64 2.16 4.18 -2.80
N TRP A 65 2.49 5.35 -2.27
CA TRP A 65 2.02 6.63 -2.80
C TRP A 65 2.49 6.85 -4.24
N ARG A 66 3.75 6.54 -4.56
CA ARG A 66 4.31 6.65 -5.91
C ARG A 66 3.68 5.66 -6.87
N MET A 67 3.62 4.38 -6.50
CA MET A 67 2.95 3.33 -7.29
C MET A 67 1.53 3.75 -7.69
N MET A 68 0.77 4.28 -6.73
CA MET A 68 -0.60 4.71 -6.98
C MET A 68 -0.68 5.95 -7.86
N ARG A 69 0.29 6.86 -7.75
CA ARG A 69 0.36 8.05 -8.61
C ARG A 69 0.59 7.67 -10.07
N GLU A 70 1.47 6.71 -10.32
CA GLU A 70 1.76 6.18 -11.67
C GLU A 70 0.52 5.48 -12.27
N SER A 71 -0.15 4.61 -11.50
CA SER A 71 -1.39 3.97 -11.95
C SER A 71 -2.56 4.95 -12.18
N PHE A 72 -2.58 6.10 -11.49
CA PHE A 72 -3.57 7.16 -11.76
C PHE A 72 -3.26 7.96 -13.03
N SER A 73 -1.98 8.12 -13.38
CA SER A 73 -1.59 8.72 -14.65
C SER A 73 -1.95 7.84 -15.84
N GLU A 74 -1.82 6.51 -15.72
CA GLU A 74 -2.27 5.57 -16.76
C GLU A 74 -3.80 5.43 -16.84
N GLY A 75 -4.52 5.70 -15.74
CA GLY A 75 -6.00 5.75 -15.71
C GLY A 75 -6.60 7.04 -16.28
N ILE A 76 -5.77 8.01 -16.70
CA ILE A 76 -6.17 9.22 -17.43
C ILE A 76 -5.50 9.20 -18.82
N GLU A 77 -5.47 8.07 -19.49
CA GLU A 77 -5.44 8.05 -20.96
C GLU A 77 -6.78 7.55 -21.50
N LYS A 78 -7.57 8.54 -21.94
CA LYS A 78 -8.68 8.54 -22.92
C LYS A 78 -9.66 7.37 -22.98
#